data_AF-G3Q6J4-F1
#
_entry.id   AF-G3Q6J4-F1
#
_cell.length_a   1.000
_cell.length_b   1.000
_cell.length_c   1.000
_cell.angle_alpha   90.00
_cell.angle_beta   90.00
_cell.angle_gamma   90.00
#
_symmetry.space_group_name_H-M   'P 1'
#
loop_
_entity.id
_entity.type
_entity.pdbx_description
1 polymer ?
#
loop_
_entity_poly.entity_id
_entity_poly.type
_entity_poly.pdbx_seq_one_letter_code
_entity_poly.pdbx_strand_id
1 'polypeptide(L)'
;MEEYKSLTLKPDCLAEVWVFLACALFFLGLYQEAEEAASKAPMSPLQNRLLFHLAHKFNDEKRLMDFHQNLEDVTEDQLSLASIHYMRSHYQEAIDIYKRLLLQNRDFLALKVYVALCYYKLDYYDVSQEVLAVYLHSIPDSTIALNLKACNHFRLYNGKAAEAELKNLIDISSCSFEFAKELIRHNLVVFRGGEGALQVLPPLIDVIPEARLNLVIYYLRQGVYFERSGKCGFGTRNWIE
;
A
#
# COMPACT_ATOMS: atom_id res chain seq x y z
N MET A 1 -5.28 12.06 17.42
CA MET A 1 -6.01 12.96 16.48
C MET A 1 -6.84 13.95 17.27
N GLU A 2 -7.62 13.48 18.25
CA GLU A 2 -8.35 14.31 19.20
C GLU A 2 -7.42 15.23 20.02
N GLU A 3 -6.20 14.77 20.33
CA GLU A 3 -5.17 15.57 20.98
C GLU A 3 -4.79 16.78 20.12
N TYR A 4 -4.50 16.57 18.83
CA TYR A 4 -4.17 17.65 17.90
C TYR A 4 -5.34 18.63 17.72
N LYS A 5 -6.58 18.12 17.59
CA LYS A 5 -7.77 18.98 17.56
C LYS A 5 -7.86 19.84 18.83
N SER A 6 -7.68 19.24 20.01
CA SER A 6 -7.72 19.98 21.28
C SER A 6 -6.64 21.06 21.37
N LEU A 7 -5.45 20.81 20.81
CA LEU A 7 -4.36 21.79 20.76
C LEU A 7 -4.71 22.97 19.85
N THR A 8 -5.33 22.71 18.69
CA THR A 8 -5.74 23.78 17.76
C THR A 8 -6.78 24.76 18.31
N LEU A 9 -7.46 24.40 19.41
CA LEU A 9 -8.42 25.27 20.10
C LEU A 9 -7.77 26.20 21.12
N LYS A 10 -6.48 26.00 21.45
CA LYS A 10 -5.76 26.83 22.41
C LYS A 10 -5.25 28.11 21.73
N PRO A 11 -5.33 29.27 22.40
CA PRO A 11 -4.88 30.55 21.82
C PRO A 11 -3.37 30.57 21.52
N ASP A 12 -2.56 29.83 22.29
CA ASP A 12 -1.10 29.76 22.12
C ASP A 12 -0.67 28.56 21.24
N CYS A 13 -1.58 28.01 20.43
CA CYS A 13 -1.27 26.88 19.58
C CYS A 13 -0.23 27.26 18.51
N LEU A 14 0.87 26.50 18.45
CA LEU A 14 1.83 26.62 17.37
C LEU A 14 1.16 26.30 16.03
N ALA A 15 1.41 27.12 15.01
CA ALA A 15 0.77 26.97 13.70
C ALA A 15 1.12 25.63 13.01
N GLU A 16 2.28 25.04 13.34
CA GLU A 16 2.73 23.73 12.86
C GLU A 16 1.82 22.58 13.32
N VAL A 17 1.09 22.73 14.43
CA VAL A 17 0.15 21.70 14.91
C VAL A 17 -0.91 21.38 13.85
N TRP A 18 -1.27 22.36 13.01
CA TRP A 18 -2.21 22.15 11.91
C TRP A 18 -1.71 21.14 10.88
N VAL A 19 -0.41 21.15 10.53
CA VAL A 19 0.10 20.17 9.56
C VAL A 19 0.14 18.76 10.17
N PHE A 20 0.44 18.64 11.47
CA PHE A 20 0.38 17.33 12.16
C PHE A 20 -1.04 16.79 12.26
N LEU A 21 -2.02 17.66 12.55
CA LEU A 21 -3.43 17.31 12.49
C LEU A 21 -3.82 16.84 11.09
N ALA A 22 -3.40 17.58 10.07
CA ALA A 22 -3.68 17.26 8.67
C ALA A 22 -3.10 15.90 8.25
N CYS A 23 -1.85 15.59 8.65
CA CYS A 23 -1.26 14.26 8.45
C CYS A 23 -2.05 13.15 9.15
N ALA A 24 -2.52 13.39 10.38
CA ALA A 24 -3.33 12.41 11.11
C ALA A 24 -4.69 12.18 10.44
N LEU A 25 -5.34 13.24 9.96
CA LEU A 25 -6.61 13.15 9.21
C LEU A 25 -6.42 12.42 7.88
N PHE A 26 -5.34 12.71 7.16
CA PHE A 26 -5.00 12.01 5.92
C PHE A 26 -4.79 10.52 6.15
N PHE A 27 -4.05 10.15 7.19
CA PHE A 27 -3.84 8.74 7.56
C PHE A 27 -5.15 8.01 7.88
N LEU A 28 -6.12 8.71 8.48
CA LEU A 28 -7.45 8.17 8.77
C LEU A 28 -8.41 8.17 7.56
N GLY A 29 -7.96 8.65 6.39
CA GLY A 29 -8.78 8.74 5.18
C GLY A 29 -9.77 9.92 5.15
N LEU A 30 -9.67 10.85 6.11
CA LEU A 30 -10.46 12.07 6.19
C LEU A 30 -9.82 13.15 5.31
N TYR A 31 -9.84 12.93 3.99
CA TYR A 31 -9.03 13.70 3.05
C TYR A 31 -9.47 15.16 2.92
N GLN A 32 -10.78 15.45 2.99
CA GLN A 32 -11.29 16.82 2.90
C GLN A 32 -10.87 17.63 4.14
N GLU A 33 -11.05 17.05 5.32
CA GLU A 33 -10.66 17.66 6.58
C GLU A 33 -9.13 17.81 6.69
N ALA A 34 -8.38 16.86 6.12
CA ALA A 34 -6.92 16.97 6.02
C ALA A 34 -6.50 18.17 5.18
N GLU A 35 -7.15 18.40 4.03
CA GLU A 35 -6.88 19.58 3.19
C GLU A 35 -7.21 20.89 3.91
N GLU A 36 -8.37 20.95 4.57
CA GLU A 36 -8.77 22.13 5.36
C GLU A 36 -7.77 22.43 6.48
N ALA A 37 -7.34 21.41 7.22
CA ALA A 37 -6.33 21.55 8.26
C ALA A 37 -4.98 21.99 7.67
N ALA A 38 -4.56 21.39 6.56
CA ALA A 38 -3.32 21.76 5.88
C ALA A 38 -3.32 23.23 5.43
N SER A 39 -4.46 23.76 4.95
CA SER A 39 -4.59 25.16 4.53
C SER A 39 -4.37 26.19 5.66
N LYS A 40 -4.56 25.78 6.92
CA LYS A 40 -4.35 26.61 8.12
C LYS A 40 -2.91 26.55 8.62
N ALA A 41 -2.13 25.56 8.16
CA ALA A 41 -0.73 25.40 8.52
C ALA A 41 0.15 26.37 7.73
N PRO A 42 1.31 26.79 8.29
CA PRO A 42 2.29 27.56 7.54
C PRO A 42 2.89 26.71 6.41
N MET A 43 3.33 27.39 5.34
CA MET A 43 4.03 26.74 4.24
C MET A 43 5.28 26.01 4.76
N SER A 44 5.40 24.73 4.44
CA SER A 44 6.53 23.89 4.86
C SER A 44 6.70 22.68 3.93
N PRO A 45 7.89 22.05 3.88
CA PRO A 45 8.10 20.84 3.07
C PRO A 45 7.15 19.69 3.43
N LEU A 46 6.81 19.54 4.72
CA LEU A 46 5.85 18.52 5.15
C LEU A 46 4.44 18.81 4.62
N GLN A 47 4.00 20.08 4.69
CA GLN A 47 2.71 20.47 4.14
C GLN A 47 2.68 20.28 2.61
N ASN A 48 3.74 20.65 1.90
CA ASN A 48 3.82 20.46 0.45
C ASN A 48 3.66 18.99 0.06
N ARG A 49 4.39 18.08 0.73
CA ARG A 49 4.23 16.63 0.53
C ARG A 49 2.80 16.16 0.84
N LEU A 50 2.21 16.59 1.95
CA LEU A 50 0.83 16.22 2.27
C LEU A 50 -0.15 16.66 1.18
N LEU A 51 -0.03 17.90 0.72
CA LEU A 51 -0.88 18.45 -0.34
C LEU A 51 -0.62 17.79 -1.70
N PHE A 52 0.62 17.40 -1.99
CA PHE A 52 0.98 16.59 -3.16
C PHE A 52 0.23 15.25 -3.17
N HIS A 53 0.20 14.56 -2.03
CA HIS A 53 -0.56 13.31 -1.87
C HIS A 53 -2.08 13.52 -1.93
N LEU A 54 -2.61 14.61 -1.36
CA LEU A 54 -4.03 14.95 -1.44
C LEU A 54 -4.45 15.27 -2.88
N ALA A 55 -3.64 16.03 -3.63
CA ALA A 55 -3.90 16.34 -5.03
C ALA A 55 -4.01 15.06 -5.88
N HIS A 56 -3.11 14.09 -5.66
CA HIS A 56 -3.21 12.78 -6.29
C HIS A 56 -4.51 12.07 -5.87
N LYS A 57 -4.85 12.07 -4.57
CA LYS A 57 -6.06 11.41 -4.06
C LYS A 57 -7.35 11.98 -4.67
N PHE A 58 -7.38 13.28 -4.95
CA PHE A 58 -8.51 13.96 -5.57
C PHE A 58 -8.48 13.96 -7.10
N ASN A 59 -7.47 13.34 -7.73
CA ASN A 59 -7.23 13.38 -9.17
C ASN A 59 -7.10 14.82 -9.72
N ASP A 60 -6.55 15.75 -8.93
CA ASP A 60 -6.26 17.12 -9.36
C ASP A 60 -4.84 17.20 -9.93
N GLU A 61 -4.71 16.85 -11.22
CA GLU A 61 -3.41 16.83 -11.92
C GLU A 61 -2.72 18.20 -11.94
N LYS A 62 -3.48 19.30 -11.96
CA LYS A 62 -2.90 20.64 -11.99
C LYS A 62 -2.17 20.92 -10.68
N ARG A 63 -2.87 20.76 -9.55
CA ARG A 63 -2.27 20.97 -8.23
C ARG A 63 -1.17 19.96 -7.94
N LEU A 64 -1.33 18.72 -8.42
CA LEU A 64 -0.31 17.69 -8.30
C LEU A 64 1.02 18.16 -8.92
N MET A 65 0.97 18.73 -10.12
CA MET A 65 2.16 19.27 -10.78
C MET A 65 2.72 20.51 -10.10
N ASP A 66 1.86 21.37 -9.54
CA ASP A 66 2.30 22.54 -8.77
C ASP A 66 3.08 22.12 -7.52
N PHE A 67 2.58 21.18 -6.73
CA PHE A 67 3.28 20.69 -5.53
C PHE A 67 4.51 19.84 -5.86
N HIS A 68 4.51 19.12 -6.99
CA HIS A 68 5.67 18.39 -7.48
C HIS A 68 6.86 19.31 -7.76
N GLN A 69 6.64 20.51 -8.31
CA GLN A 69 7.71 21.47 -8.60
C GLN A 69 8.42 22.00 -7.34
N ASN A 70 7.78 21.92 -6.18
CA ASN A 70 8.33 22.35 -4.90
C ASN A 70 9.09 21.24 -4.16
N LEU A 71 9.16 20.03 -4.72
CA LEU A 71 9.93 18.93 -4.11
C LEU A 71 11.42 19.12 -4.37
N GLU A 72 12.21 18.87 -3.33
CA GLU A 72 13.67 18.97 -3.38
C GLU A 72 14.34 17.58 -3.43
N ASP A 73 15.64 17.54 -3.70
CA ASP A 73 16.44 16.30 -3.68
C ASP A 73 16.87 15.93 -2.24
N VAL A 74 15.89 15.91 -1.33
CA VAL A 74 16.04 15.47 0.06
C VAL A 74 15.27 14.17 0.28
N THR A 75 15.73 13.33 1.21
CA THR A 75 15.21 11.97 1.44
C THR A 75 13.68 11.96 1.55
N GLU A 76 13.15 12.82 2.40
CA GLU A 76 11.75 13.07 2.68
C GLU A 76 10.87 13.28 1.45
N ASP A 77 11.34 14.09 0.51
CA ASP A 77 10.62 14.50 -0.69
C ASP A 77 10.74 13.43 -1.77
N GLN A 78 11.93 12.83 -1.91
CA GLN A 78 12.15 11.72 -2.83
C GLN A 78 11.32 10.48 -2.43
N LEU A 79 11.16 10.19 -1.13
CA LEU A 79 10.26 9.13 -0.66
C LEU A 79 8.80 9.42 -1.00
N SER A 80 8.35 10.66 -0.82
CA SER A 80 6.99 11.08 -1.22
C SER A 80 6.80 10.93 -2.74
N LEU A 81 7.77 11.38 -3.55
CA LEU A 81 7.76 11.23 -5.00
C LEU A 81 7.70 9.76 -5.44
N ALA A 82 8.55 8.90 -4.88
CA ALA A 82 8.58 7.47 -5.19
C ALA A 82 7.26 6.78 -4.87
N SER A 83 6.61 7.17 -3.77
CA SER A 83 5.30 6.62 -3.41
C SER A 83 4.19 7.04 -4.39
N ILE A 84 4.23 8.25 -4.94
CA ILE A 84 3.29 8.72 -5.98
C ILE A 84 3.56 8.02 -7.30
N HIS A 85 4.82 7.80 -7.67
CA HIS A 85 5.16 6.94 -8.80
C HIS A 85 4.58 5.54 -8.63
N TYR A 86 4.74 4.92 -7.46
CA TYR A 86 4.14 3.62 -7.17
C TYR A 86 2.61 3.63 -7.33
N MET A 87 1.92 4.61 -6.75
CA MET A 87 0.45 4.71 -6.82
C MET A 87 -0.07 4.96 -8.23
N ARG A 88 0.72 5.60 -9.10
CA ARG A 88 0.39 5.83 -10.52
C ARG A 88 0.89 4.70 -11.43
N SER A 89 1.36 3.58 -10.87
CA SER A 89 1.91 2.44 -11.60
C SER A 89 3.19 2.73 -12.39
N HIS A 90 3.89 3.82 -12.07
CA HIS A 90 5.23 4.16 -12.57
C HIS A 90 6.30 3.43 -11.72
N TYR A 91 6.24 2.10 -11.71
CA TYR A 91 7.04 1.30 -10.77
C TYR A 91 8.54 1.39 -11.02
N GLN A 92 8.97 1.57 -12.27
CA GLN A 92 10.39 1.67 -12.59
C GLN A 92 11.01 2.96 -12.01
N GLU A 93 10.29 4.08 -12.12
CA GLU A 93 10.66 5.37 -11.56
C GLU A 93 10.74 5.30 -10.03
N ALA A 94 9.77 4.63 -9.38
CA ALA A 94 9.81 4.39 -7.94
C ALA A 94 11.03 3.55 -7.53
N ILE A 95 11.34 2.46 -8.26
CA ILE A 95 12.53 1.61 -8.03
C ILE A 95 13.81 2.44 -8.11
N ASP A 96 13.94 3.28 -9.13
CA ASP A 96 15.15 4.07 -9.35
C ASP A 96 15.40 5.04 -8.21
N ILE A 97 14.35 5.67 -7.68
CA ILE A 97 14.45 6.55 -6.49
C ILE A 97 14.83 5.73 -5.25
N TYR A 98 14.13 4.63 -4.95
CA TYR A 98 14.42 3.82 -3.76
C TYR A 98 15.84 3.25 -3.78
N LYS A 99 16.32 2.78 -4.93
CA LYS A 99 17.70 2.28 -5.09
C LYS A 99 18.72 3.39 -4.87
N ARG A 100 18.48 4.60 -5.39
CA ARG A 100 19.34 5.76 -5.16
C ARG A 100 19.45 6.08 -3.66
N LEU A 101 18.31 6.12 -2.96
CA LEU A 101 18.28 6.35 -1.51
C LEU A 101 19.00 5.26 -0.72
N LEU A 102 18.85 3.99 -1.11
CA LEU A 102 19.56 2.86 -0.50
C LEU A 102 21.08 2.91 -0.69
N LEU A 103 21.55 3.46 -1.82
CA LEU A 103 22.99 3.65 -2.06
C LEU A 103 23.58 4.73 -1.15
N GLN A 104 22.80 5.78 -0.87
CA GLN A 104 23.17 6.87 0.03
C GLN A 104 23.07 6.47 1.50
N ASN A 105 22.04 5.69 1.87
CA ASN A 105 21.73 5.31 3.24
C ASN A 105 21.41 3.81 3.32
N ARG A 106 22.43 3.00 3.63
CA ARG A 106 22.30 1.53 3.66
C ARG A 106 21.40 1.01 4.79
N ASP A 107 21.17 1.83 5.82
CA ASP A 107 20.38 1.47 7.00
C ASP A 107 18.87 1.57 6.74
N PHE A 108 18.44 2.12 5.61
CA PHE A 108 17.02 2.18 5.22
C PHE A 108 16.52 0.82 4.71
N LEU A 109 16.63 -0.21 5.56
CA LEU A 109 16.30 -1.60 5.23
C LEU A 109 14.87 -1.74 4.70
N ALA A 110 13.91 -0.99 5.23
CA ALA A 110 12.52 -1.00 4.79
C ALA A 110 12.35 -0.68 3.30
N LEU A 111 13.24 0.12 2.69
CA LEU A 111 13.20 0.41 1.25
C LEU A 111 13.41 -0.85 0.39
N LYS A 112 14.05 -1.89 0.92
CA LYS A 112 14.13 -3.19 0.22
C LYS A 112 12.75 -3.81 0.04
N VAL A 113 11.85 -3.67 1.02
CA VAL A 113 10.46 -4.15 0.90
C VAL A 113 9.71 -3.34 -0.17
N TYR A 114 9.88 -2.02 -0.20
CA TYR A 114 9.26 -1.18 -1.25
C TYR A 114 9.78 -1.49 -2.65
N VAL A 115 11.09 -1.74 -2.81
CA VAL A 115 11.67 -2.20 -4.09
C VAL A 115 11.12 -3.58 -4.47
N ALA A 116 11.02 -4.51 -3.52
CA ALA A 116 10.44 -5.83 -3.76
C ALA A 116 8.96 -5.75 -4.17
N LEU A 117 8.18 -4.85 -3.56
CA LEU A 117 6.79 -4.57 -3.97
C LEU A 117 6.74 -4.07 -5.42
N CYS A 118 7.58 -3.11 -5.79
CA CYS A 118 7.63 -2.63 -7.18
C CYS A 118 7.95 -3.76 -8.16
N TYR A 119 8.92 -4.62 -7.84
CA TYR A 119 9.25 -5.78 -8.67
C TYR A 119 8.11 -6.79 -8.75
N TYR A 120 7.39 -7.01 -7.66
CA TYR A 120 6.19 -7.84 -7.65
C TYR A 120 5.14 -7.28 -8.62
N LYS A 121 4.90 -5.97 -8.60
CA LYS A 121 3.93 -5.29 -9.48
C LYS A 121 4.35 -5.28 -10.96
N LEU A 122 5.64 -5.45 -11.24
CA LEU A 122 6.19 -5.63 -12.59
C LEU A 122 6.26 -7.11 -13.03
N ASP A 123 5.69 -8.03 -12.25
CA ASP A 123 5.75 -9.48 -12.46
C ASP A 123 7.17 -10.09 -12.41
N TYR A 124 8.16 -9.37 -11.88
CA TYR A 124 9.52 -9.86 -11.63
C TYR A 124 9.61 -10.52 -10.24
N TYR A 125 8.84 -11.60 -10.06
CA TYR A 125 8.63 -12.25 -8.75
C TYR A 125 9.90 -12.88 -8.17
N ASP A 126 10.78 -13.39 -9.03
CA ASP A 126 12.10 -13.92 -8.67
C ASP A 126 13.00 -12.82 -8.09
N VAL A 127 13.11 -11.69 -8.78
CA VAL A 127 13.88 -10.52 -8.33
C VAL A 127 13.26 -9.92 -7.06
N SER A 128 11.93 -9.85 -6.98
CA SER A 128 11.20 -9.43 -5.77
C SER A 128 11.59 -10.28 -4.57
N GLN A 129 11.56 -11.61 -4.73
CA GLN A 129 11.90 -12.56 -3.69
C GLN A 129 13.36 -12.42 -3.21
N GLU A 130 14.31 -12.26 -4.13
CA GLU A 130 15.73 -12.08 -3.79
C GLU A 130 15.96 -10.81 -2.96
N VAL A 131 15.39 -9.68 -3.38
CA VAL A 131 15.51 -8.41 -2.65
C VAL A 131 14.86 -8.52 -1.27
N LEU A 132 13.70 -9.16 -1.20
CA LEU A 132 12.94 -9.35 0.03
C LEU A 132 13.66 -10.27 1.02
N ALA A 133 14.35 -11.30 0.54
CA ALA A 133 15.13 -12.21 1.37
C ALA A 133 16.26 -11.49 2.12
N VAL A 134 16.88 -10.48 1.51
CA VAL A 134 17.90 -9.64 2.18
C VAL A 134 17.30 -8.88 3.37
N TYR A 135 16.06 -8.38 3.24
CA TYR A 135 15.37 -7.70 4.34
C TYR A 135 14.97 -8.68 5.45
N LEU A 136 14.38 -9.83 5.08
CA LEU A 136 13.96 -10.86 6.02
C LEU A 136 15.11 -11.51 6.78
N HIS A 137 16.34 -11.47 6.24
CA HIS A 137 17.52 -11.90 7.00
C HIS A 137 17.73 -11.05 8.26
N SER A 138 17.51 -9.74 8.16
CA SER A 138 17.64 -8.81 9.29
C SER A 138 16.38 -8.72 10.15
N ILE A 139 15.19 -8.83 9.54
CA ILE A 139 13.89 -8.69 10.21
C ILE A 139 12.98 -9.88 9.83
N PRO A 140 13.23 -11.07 10.40
CA PRO A 140 12.60 -12.32 9.97
C PRO A 140 11.11 -12.43 10.32
N ASP A 141 10.62 -11.63 11.27
CA ASP A 141 9.26 -11.62 11.79
C ASP A 141 8.37 -10.52 11.19
N SER A 142 8.88 -9.78 10.19
CA SER A 142 8.11 -8.72 9.54
C SER A 142 6.89 -9.29 8.80
N THR A 143 5.70 -8.97 9.32
CA THR A 143 4.43 -9.48 8.79
C THR A 143 4.19 -9.06 7.33
N ILE A 144 4.53 -7.82 6.98
CA ILE A 144 4.41 -7.29 5.63
C ILE A 144 5.33 -8.06 4.67
N ALA A 145 6.59 -8.27 5.06
CA ALA A 145 7.56 -8.93 4.20
C ALA A 145 7.25 -10.44 4.04
N LEU A 146 6.83 -11.12 5.11
CA LEU A 146 6.41 -12.52 5.02
C LEU A 146 5.14 -12.67 4.18
N ASN A 147 4.23 -11.69 4.20
CA ASN A 147 3.03 -11.72 3.36
C ASN A 147 3.41 -11.61 1.88
N LEU A 148 4.28 -10.65 1.54
CA LEU A 148 4.80 -10.51 0.17
C LEU A 148 5.57 -11.77 -0.29
N LYS A 149 6.33 -12.41 0.61
CA LYS A 149 7.00 -13.69 0.35
C LYS A 149 6.00 -14.78 -0.03
N ALA A 150 4.89 -14.89 0.70
CA ALA A 150 3.83 -15.85 0.37
C ALA A 150 3.20 -15.54 -1.00
N CYS A 151 2.96 -14.26 -1.31
CA CYS A 151 2.48 -13.84 -2.63
C CYS A 151 3.48 -14.18 -3.75
N ASN A 152 4.78 -13.93 -3.57
CA ASN A 152 5.83 -14.35 -4.51
C ASN A 152 5.80 -15.87 -4.74
N HIS A 153 5.73 -16.66 -3.67
CA HIS A 153 5.67 -18.12 -3.76
C HIS A 153 4.41 -18.61 -4.47
N PHE A 154 3.27 -17.92 -4.31
CA PHE A 154 2.06 -18.24 -5.05
C PHE A 154 2.27 -18.07 -6.57
N ARG A 155 2.93 -16.98 -6.96
CA ARG A 155 3.18 -16.64 -8.36
C ARG A 155 4.27 -17.49 -9.02
N LEU A 156 5.35 -17.78 -8.30
CA LEU A 156 6.48 -18.57 -8.79
C LEU A 156 6.20 -20.07 -8.81
N TYR A 157 5.41 -20.55 -7.85
CA TYR A 157 5.20 -21.98 -7.63
C TYR A 157 3.71 -22.33 -7.67
N ASN A 158 3.01 -22.23 -6.53
CA ASN A 158 1.60 -22.59 -6.40
C ASN A 158 1.03 -22.21 -5.02
N GLY A 159 -0.29 -22.40 -4.85
CA GLY A 159 -1.01 -22.18 -3.60
C GLY A 159 -0.45 -22.92 -2.38
N LYS A 160 -0.01 -24.17 -2.53
CA LYS A 160 0.53 -24.96 -1.41
C LYS A 160 1.84 -24.38 -0.88
N ALA A 161 2.71 -23.92 -1.77
CA ALA A 161 3.96 -23.25 -1.39
C ALA A 161 3.70 -21.93 -0.66
N ALA A 162 2.72 -21.16 -1.13
CA ALA A 162 2.31 -19.90 -0.50
C ALA A 162 1.70 -20.12 0.89
N GLU A 163 0.83 -21.12 1.06
CA GLU A 163 0.25 -21.47 2.36
C GLU A 163 1.32 -21.88 3.38
N ALA A 164 2.37 -22.58 2.96
CA ALA A 164 3.46 -22.96 3.86
C ALA A 164 4.18 -21.73 4.43
N GLU A 165 4.41 -20.70 3.61
CA GLU A 165 4.98 -19.42 4.08
C GLU A 165 4.02 -18.67 5.01
N LEU A 166 2.72 -18.75 4.74
CA LEU A 166 1.70 -18.06 5.52
C LEU A 166 1.42 -18.73 6.88
N LYS A 167 1.77 -20.00 7.08
CA LYS A 167 1.72 -20.65 8.41
C LYS A 167 2.64 -19.98 9.42
N ASN A 168 3.87 -19.64 9.00
CA ASN A 168 4.80 -18.92 9.85
C ASN A 168 4.22 -17.57 10.30
N LEU A 169 3.51 -16.88 9.40
CA LEU A 169 2.76 -15.66 9.73
C LEU A 169 1.66 -15.92 10.75
N ILE A 170 0.86 -16.97 10.58
CA ILE A 170 -0.23 -17.31 11.51
C ILE A 170 0.31 -17.49 12.93
N ASP A 171 1.41 -18.24 13.06
CA ASP A 171 2.03 -18.54 14.36
C ASP A 171 2.59 -17.28 15.05
N ILE A 172 3.14 -16.33 14.28
CA ILE A 172 3.61 -15.02 14.80
C ILE A 172 2.43 -14.08 15.10
N SER A 173 1.38 -14.16 14.31
CA SER A 173 0.21 -13.28 14.34
C SER A 173 -0.79 -13.59 15.47
N SER A 174 -0.53 -14.60 16.31
CA SER A 174 -1.40 -14.99 17.42
C SER A 174 -1.65 -13.86 18.43
N CYS A 175 -0.83 -12.80 18.43
CA CYS A 175 -1.01 -11.56 19.20
C CYS A 175 -1.28 -10.30 18.34
N SER A 176 -1.45 -10.43 17.03
CA SER A 176 -1.54 -9.31 16.08
C SER A 176 -2.94 -8.68 15.98
N PHE A 177 -2.97 -7.43 15.52
CA PHE A 177 -4.16 -6.62 15.21
C PHE A 177 -5.09 -7.32 14.20
N GLU A 178 -6.41 -7.13 14.33
CA GLU A 178 -7.45 -7.85 13.57
C GLU A 178 -7.22 -7.84 12.05
N PHE A 179 -6.72 -6.73 11.51
CA PHE A 179 -6.38 -6.59 10.08
C PHE A 179 -5.44 -7.68 9.57
N ALA A 180 -4.44 -8.11 10.36
CA ALA A 180 -3.50 -9.14 9.94
C ALA A 180 -4.20 -10.49 9.75
N LYS A 181 -5.18 -10.81 10.61
CA LYS A 181 -5.98 -12.03 10.48
C LYS A 181 -6.88 -11.98 9.25
N GLU A 182 -7.49 -10.82 8.99
CA GLU A 182 -8.31 -10.58 7.81
C GLU A 182 -7.50 -10.74 6.51
N LEU A 183 -6.30 -10.16 6.46
CA LEU A 183 -5.37 -10.29 5.33
C LEU A 183 -4.95 -11.75 5.10
N ILE A 184 -4.60 -12.46 6.17
CA ILE A 184 -4.27 -13.89 6.09
C ILE A 184 -5.45 -14.69 5.52
N ARG A 185 -6.66 -14.49 6.05
CA ARG A 185 -7.86 -15.20 5.59
C ARG A 185 -8.16 -14.90 4.12
N HIS A 186 -8.04 -13.63 3.71
CA HIS A 186 -8.16 -13.23 2.32
C HIS A 186 -7.15 -13.98 1.42
N ASN A 187 -5.87 -13.99 1.79
CA ASN A 187 -4.84 -14.63 0.98
C ASN A 187 -5.01 -16.15 0.89
N LEU A 188 -5.47 -16.81 1.95
CA LEU A 188 -5.79 -18.23 1.91
C LEU A 188 -6.90 -18.56 0.90
N VAL A 189 -7.94 -17.74 0.79
CA VAL A 189 -8.99 -17.91 -0.23
C VAL A 189 -8.37 -17.87 -1.63
N VAL A 190 -7.51 -16.87 -1.88
CA VAL A 190 -6.84 -16.70 -3.18
C VAL A 190 -5.94 -17.90 -3.48
N PHE A 191 -5.12 -18.33 -2.52
CA PHE A 191 -4.17 -19.44 -2.69
C PHE A 191 -4.86 -20.78 -2.91
N ARG A 192 -6.07 -20.97 -2.35
CA ARG A 192 -6.91 -22.17 -2.53
C ARG A 192 -7.83 -22.08 -3.74
N GLY A 193 -7.63 -21.11 -4.62
CA GLY A 193 -8.40 -20.98 -5.86
C GLY A 193 -9.86 -20.55 -5.64
N GLY A 194 -10.17 -19.89 -4.52
CA GLY A 194 -11.50 -19.37 -4.20
C GLY A 194 -12.31 -20.21 -3.21
N GLU A 195 -11.72 -21.24 -2.61
CA GLU A 195 -12.36 -21.99 -1.54
C GLU A 195 -12.76 -21.05 -0.38
N GLY A 196 -14.02 -21.05 0.01
CA GLY A 196 -14.56 -20.18 1.07
C GLY A 196 -14.74 -18.70 0.65
N ALA A 197 -14.61 -18.36 -0.64
CA ALA A 197 -14.66 -16.98 -1.12
C ALA A 197 -15.92 -16.21 -0.68
N LEU A 198 -17.10 -16.83 -0.78
CA LEU A 198 -18.37 -16.18 -0.42
C LEU A 198 -18.53 -15.91 1.07
N GLN A 199 -17.79 -16.62 1.93
CA GLN A 199 -17.81 -16.40 3.37
C GLN A 199 -16.80 -15.33 3.78
N VAL A 200 -15.65 -15.26 3.10
CA VAL A 200 -14.50 -14.47 3.53
C VAL A 200 -14.38 -13.15 2.79
N LEU A 201 -14.58 -13.10 1.46
CA LEU A 201 -14.31 -11.89 0.67
C LEU A 201 -15.35 -10.77 0.84
N PRO A 202 -16.68 -11.04 0.92
CA PRO A 202 -17.67 -9.97 1.06
C PRO A 202 -17.47 -9.02 2.26
N PRO A 203 -17.19 -9.48 3.48
CA PRO A 203 -16.96 -8.57 4.61
C PRO A 203 -15.63 -7.80 4.51
N LEU A 204 -14.73 -8.20 3.62
CA LEU A 204 -13.42 -7.57 3.42
C LEU A 204 -13.43 -6.53 2.29
N ILE A 205 -14.57 -6.33 1.63
CA ILE A 205 -14.73 -5.26 0.65
C ILE A 205 -14.54 -3.92 1.35
N ASP A 206 -13.75 -3.04 0.74
CA ASP A 206 -13.37 -1.72 1.25
C ASP A 206 -12.48 -1.75 2.53
N VAL A 207 -12.15 -2.94 3.03
CA VAL A 207 -11.10 -3.17 4.06
C VAL A 207 -9.79 -3.59 3.39
N ILE A 208 -9.87 -4.55 2.47
CA ILE A 208 -8.76 -5.03 1.66
C ILE A 208 -9.03 -4.62 0.21
N PRO A 209 -8.16 -3.82 -0.43
CA PRO A 209 -8.38 -3.30 -1.78
C PRO A 209 -8.70 -4.40 -2.81
N GLU A 210 -8.06 -5.57 -2.69
CA GLU A 210 -8.16 -6.67 -3.63
C GLU A 210 -9.42 -7.53 -3.43
N ALA A 211 -10.10 -7.43 -2.27
CA ALA A 211 -11.20 -8.34 -1.93
C ALA A 211 -12.34 -8.27 -2.96
N ARG A 212 -12.67 -7.06 -3.42
CA ARG A 212 -13.70 -6.83 -4.45
C ARG A 212 -13.32 -7.48 -5.78
N LEU A 213 -12.09 -7.27 -6.24
CA LEU A 213 -11.60 -7.84 -7.49
C LEU A 213 -11.54 -9.37 -7.42
N ASN A 214 -11.02 -9.93 -6.33
CA ASN A 214 -10.93 -11.38 -6.12
C ASN A 214 -12.31 -12.03 -6.06
N LEU A 215 -13.32 -11.35 -5.50
CA LEU A 215 -14.70 -11.82 -5.51
C LEU A 215 -15.30 -11.82 -6.93
N VAL A 216 -15.06 -10.77 -7.71
CA VAL A 216 -15.47 -10.72 -9.12
C VAL A 216 -14.84 -11.87 -9.91
N ILE A 217 -13.54 -12.10 -9.75
CA ILE A 217 -12.83 -13.20 -10.42
C ILE A 217 -13.40 -14.56 -10.00
N TYR A 218 -13.73 -14.74 -8.72
CA TYR A 218 -14.39 -15.95 -8.25
C TYR A 218 -15.70 -16.22 -9.00
N TYR A 219 -16.58 -15.21 -9.11
CA TYR A 219 -17.84 -15.35 -9.85
C TYR A 219 -17.61 -15.67 -11.34
N LEU A 220 -16.64 -15.01 -11.98
CA LEU A 220 -16.28 -15.28 -13.37
C LEU A 220 -15.83 -16.73 -13.58
N ARG A 221 -15.04 -17.30 -12.65
CA ARG A 221 -14.60 -18.70 -12.72
C ARG A 221 -15.73 -19.71 -12.54
N GLN A 222 -16.75 -19.37 -11.77
CA GLN A 222 -17.92 -20.23 -11.56
C GLN A 222 -18.95 -20.13 -12.70
N GLY A 223 -18.70 -19.29 -13.71
CA GLY A 223 -19.65 -19.06 -14.80
C GLY A 223 -20.94 -18.35 -14.35
N VAL A 224 -20.93 -17.73 -13.17
CA VAL A 224 -22.06 -16.96 -12.64
C VAL A 224 -21.96 -15.55 -13.19
N TYR A 225 -22.59 -15.32 -14.34
CA TYR A 225 -22.72 -13.99 -14.92
C TYR A 225 -23.80 -13.20 -14.17
N PHE A 226 -23.45 -12.05 -13.61
CA PHE A 226 -24.43 -10.97 -13.52
C PHE A 226 -24.48 -10.33 -14.90
N GLU A 227 -25.49 -10.68 -15.70
CA GLU A 227 -25.75 -9.99 -16.97
C GLU A 227 -26.01 -8.50 -16.71
N ARG A 228 -24.99 -7.67 -16.90
CA ARG A 228 -25.19 -6.32 -17.42
C ARG A 228 -24.54 -6.27 -18.79
N SER A 229 -25.38 -6.42 -19.81
CA SER A 229 -25.22 -6.01 -21.21
C SER A 229 -23.83 -5.46 -21.59
N GLY A 230 -23.05 -6.25 -22.34
CA GLY A 230 -21.87 -5.77 -23.06
C GLY A 230 -20.70 -6.75 -23.05
N LYS A 231 -20.50 -7.45 -24.17
CA LYS A 231 -19.36 -8.36 -24.40
C LYS A 231 -18.03 -7.60 -24.32
N CYS A 232 -17.11 -8.05 -23.46
CA CYS A 232 -15.68 -8.00 -23.72
C CYS A 232 -14.99 -9.16 -23.00
N GLY A 233 -14.31 -10.02 -23.76
CA GLY A 233 -13.42 -11.03 -23.20
C GLY A 233 -12.16 -10.38 -22.68
N PHE A 234 -11.77 -10.70 -21.44
CA PHE A 234 -10.48 -10.29 -20.89
C PHE A 234 -9.71 -11.50 -20.39
N GLY A 235 -8.45 -11.56 -20.82
CA GLY A 235 -7.50 -12.61 -20.51
C GLY A 235 -7.13 -12.67 -19.03
N THR A 236 -6.77 -13.87 -18.60
CA THR A 236 -6.38 -14.26 -17.25
C THR A 236 -5.02 -13.71 -16.84
N ARG A 237 -4.93 -12.42 -16.48
CA ARG A 237 -3.80 -11.88 -15.71
C ARG A 237 -4.31 -10.73 -14.84
N ASN A 238 -4.32 -10.95 -13.53
CA ASN A 238 -4.11 -9.97 -12.45
C ASN A 238 -4.55 -10.63 -11.13
N TRP A 239 -3.59 -11.10 -10.34
CA TRP A 239 -3.79 -11.52 -8.96
C TRP A 239 -2.92 -10.66 -8.05
N ILE A 240 -3.53 -10.06 -7.02
CA ILE A 240 -2.88 -9.48 -5.84
C ILE A 240 -2.17 -8.13 -6.11
N GLU A 241 -2.51 -7.10 -5.35
CA GLU A 241 -1.62 -5.95 -5.09
C GLU A 241 -0.85 -6.16 -3.79
#